data_AF-A0A095VN63-F1
#
_entry.id   AF-A0A095VN63-F1
#
_cell.length_a   1.000
_cell.length_b   1.000
_cell.length_c   1.000
_cell.angle_alpha   90.00
_cell.angle_beta   90.00
_cell.angle_gamma   90.00
#
_symmetry.space_group_name_H-M   'P 1'
#
loop_
_entity.id
_entity.type
_entity.pdbx_description
1 polymer ?
#
loop_
_entity_poly.entity_id
_entity_poly.type
_entity_poly.pdbx_seq_one_letter_code
_entity_poly.pdbx_strand_id
1 'polypeptide(L)'
;MGERSYSISALAREFGITTRTIRFYEEKGYIHPRREGGQRRYTPADRVRIKLILRGKRIGLSLAESVEIIDMYQPGENNAAQLASLIERIEARRAQLVRQRADLDAMLASLDEVDSLCRDALRERQTHAAPGAHSGRRETAGAGTSHGDGTSRQNTSGKDPAEQNTTEKDTTKKAATGTDGQPEAAAAPARRHA
;
A
#
# COMPACT_ATOMS: atom_id res chain seq x y z
N MET A 1 -25.51 21.44 26.84
CA MET A 1 -25.30 20.93 25.47
C MET A 1 -25.33 19.42 25.54
N GLY A 2 -26.24 18.75 24.83
CA GLY A 2 -26.35 17.28 24.89
C GLY A 2 -25.06 16.63 24.41
N GLU A 3 -24.55 15.64 25.15
CA GLU A 3 -23.40 14.86 24.72
C GLU A 3 -23.72 14.19 23.38
N ARG A 4 -22.90 14.42 22.35
CA ARG A 4 -23.05 13.76 21.06
C ARG A 4 -22.98 12.25 21.25
N SER A 5 -24.06 11.53 20.95
CA SER A 5 -24.10 10.07 20.97
C SER A 5 -24.35 9.50 19.57
N TYR A 6 -23.84 8.31 19.32
CA TYR A 6 -23.91 7.63 18.03
C TYR A 6 -24.68 6.33 18.17
N SER A 7 -25.44 5.95 17.14
CA SER A 7 -26.03 4.61 17.05
C SER A 7 -25.02 3.61 16.47
N ILE A 8 -25.23 2.32 16.73
CA ILE A 8 -24.36 1.26 16.18
C ILE A 8 -24.32 1.30 14.65
N SER A 9 -25.47 1.55 14.01
CA SER A 9 -25.57 1.60 12.55
C SER A 9 -24.85 2.82 11.97
N ALA A 10 -24.85 3.95 12.69
CA ALA A 10 -24.10 5.13 12.26
C ALA A 10 -22.59 4.87 12.28
N LEU A 11 -22.06 4.29 13.36
CA LEU A 11 -20.63 3.95 13.46
C LEU A 11 -20.21 2.86 12.48
N ALA A 12 -21.07 1.85 12.27
CA ALA A 12 -20.83 0.79 11.30
C ALA A 12 -20.64 1.37 9.88
N ARG A 13 -21.57 2.24 9.46
CA ARG A 13 -21.49 2.92 8.17
C ARG A 13 -20.30 3.86 8.08
N GLU A 14 -20.02 4.63 9.14
CA GLU A 14 -18.90 5.58 9.18
C GLU A 14 -17.55 4.88 8.97
N PHE A 15 -17.35 3.74 9.64
CA PHE A 15 -16.08 3.04 9.63
C PHE A 15 -15.99 1.91 8.59
N GLY A 16 -17.08 1.66 7.83
CA GLY A 16 -17.14 0.57 6.86
C GLY A 16 -16.99 -0.81 7.50
N ILE A 17 -17.49 -0.99 8.73
CA ILE A 17 -17.47 -2.26 9.47
C ILE A 17 -18.88 -2.74 9.78
N THR A 18 -19.02 -4.02 10.07
CA THR A 18 -20.32 -4.57 10.47
C THR A 18 -20.70 -4.15 11.89
N THR A 19 -22.00 -4.09 12.17
CA THR A 19 -22.50 -3.93 13.54
C THR A 19 -22.04 -5.09 14.44
N ARG A 20 -21.83 -6.29 13.88
CA ARG A 20 -21.24 -7.45 14.58
C ARG A 20 -19.82 -7.13 15.07
N THR A 21 -18.99 -6.46 14.26
CA THR A 21 -17.64 -6.05 14.65
C THR A 21 -17.67 -5.08 15.84
N ILE A 22 -18.60 -4.12 15.84
CA ILE A 22 -18.74 -3.18 16.96
C ILE A 22 -19.19 -3.89 18.23
N ARG A 23 -20.15 -4.81 18.14
CA ARG A 23 -20.58 -5.64 19.29
C ARG A 23 -19.44 -6.49 19.82
N PHE A 24 -18.62 -7.04 18.94
CA PHE A 24 -17.43 -7.79 19.35
C PHE A 24 -16.45 -6.91 20.14
N TYR A 25 -16.26 -5.64 19.77
CA TYR A 25 -15.44 -4.72 20.57
C TYR A 25 -16.06 -4.39 21.94
N GLU A 26 -17.39 -4.28 22.02
CA GLU A 26 -18.13 -4.13 23.28
C GLU A 26 -17.98 -5.37 24.17
N GLU A 27 -18.14 -6.57 23.61
CA GLU A 27 -17.97 -7.86 24.31
C GLU A 27 -16.56 -8.05 24.84
N LYS A 28 -15.55 -7.52 24.15
CA LYS A 28 -14.15 -7.52 24.60
C LYS A 28 -13.84 -6.41 25.60
N GLY A 29 -14.81 -5.56 25.94
CA GLY A 29 -14.61 -4.45 26.88
C GLY A 29 -13.77 -3.32 26.31
N TYR A 30 -13.63 -3.21 24.99
CA TYR A 30 -12.85 -2.14 24.36
C TYR A 30 -13.67 -0.87 24.16
N ILE A 31 -14.99 -0.94 24.26
CA ILE A 31 -15.89 0.20 24.20
C ILE A 31 -17.05 -0.04 25.15
N HIS A 32 -17.62 1.03 25.70
CA HIS A 32 -18.61 0.96 26.76
C HIS A 32 -19.81 1.85 26.42
N PRO A 33 -20.67 1.45 25.46
CA PRO A 33 -21.85 2.22 25.12
C PRO A 33 -22.82 2.29 26.31
N ARG A 34 -23.47 3.44 26.47
CA ARG A 34 -24.58 3.60 27.40
C ARG A 34 -25.86 3.03 26.79
N ARG A 35 -26.82 2.66 27.65
CA ARG A 35 -28.17 2.27 27.21
C ARG A 35 -29.14 3.41 27.47
N GLU A 36 -29.78 3.89 26.41
CA GLU A 36 -30.85 4.89 26.48
C GLU A 36 -32.09 4.30 25.81
N GLY A 37 -33.18 4.13 26.58
CA GLY A 37 -34.42 3.52 26.07
C GLY A 37 -34.24 2.12 25.50
N GLY A 38 -33.35 1.31 26.10
CA GLY A 38 -33.03 -0.04 25.62
C GLY A 38 -32.09 -0.09 24.41
N GLN A 39 -31.71 1.05 23.83
CA GLN A 39 -30.82 1.14 22.68
C GLN A 39 -29.39 1.50 23.09
N ARG A 40 -28.40 0.92 22.39
CA ARG A 40 -26.97 1.24 22.59
C ARG A 40 -26.66 2.62 22.02
N ARG A 41 -26.05 3.47 22.84
CA ARG A 41 -25.58 4.81 22.50
C ARG A 41 -24.09 4.90 22.79
N TYR A 42 -23.33 5.07 21.72
CA TYR A 42 -21.87 5.18 21.78
C TYR A 42 -21.49 6.64 21.99
N THR A 43 -20.50 6.87 22.83
CA THR A 43 -19.97 8.19 23.13
C THR A 43 -18.94 8.64 22.07
N PRO A 44 -18.52 9.91 22.06
CA PRO A 44 -17.41 10.35 21.23
C PRO A 44 -16.10 9.62 21.54
N ALA A 45 -15.90 9.24 22.82
CA ALA A 45 -14.74 8.45 23.23
C ALA A 45 -14.75 7.05 22.60
N ASP A 46 -15.89 6.36 22.63
CA ASP A 46 -16.04 5.05 21.97
C ASP A 46 -15.75 5.15 20.47
N ARG A 47 -16.25 6.21 19.82
CA ARG A 47 -15.99 6.48 18.40
C ARG A 47 -14.50 6.65 18.11
N VAL A 48 -13.80 7.45 18.90
CA VAL A 48 -12.34 7.66 18.75
C VAL A 48 -11.60 6.34 18.97
N ARG A 49 -11.98 5.57 19.98
CA ARG A 49 -11.38 4.29 20.31
C ARG A 49 -11.53 3.28 19.17
N ILE A 50 -12.72 3.14 18.59
CA ILE A 50 -12.95 2.31 17.39
C ILE A 50 -12.05 2.76 16.24
N LYS A 51 -11.98 4.08 15.97
CA LYS A 51 -11.13 4.63 14.91
C LYS A 51 -9.66 4.25 15.09
N LEU A 52 -9.14 4.32 16.32
CA LEU A 52 -7.76 3.96 16.62
C LEU A 52 -7.50 2.45 16.50
N ILE A 53 -8.42 1.62 16.98
CA ILE A 53 -8.34 0.16 16.81
C ILE A 53 -8.23 -0.21 15.33
N LEU A 54 -9.07 0.40 14.49
CA LEU A 54 -9.06 0.14 13.04
C LEU A 54 -7.77 0.64 12.37
N ARG A 55 -7.19 1.75 12.85
CA ARG A 55 -5.91 2.26 12.35
C ARG A 55 -4.76 1.30 12.68
N GLY A 56 -4.72 0.76 13.91
CA GLY A 56 -3.75 -0.25 14.30
C GLY A 56 -3.83 -1.50 13.43
N LYS A 57 -5.05 -2.01 13.21
CA LYS A 57 -5.26 -3.13 12.29
C LYS A 57 -4.78 -2.87 10.87
N ARG A 58 -5.01 -1.66 10.34
CA ARG A 58 -4.58 -1.29 8.97
C ARG A 58 -3.06 -1.33 8.79
N ILE A 59 -2.29 -1.05 9.84
CA ILE A 59 -0.82 -1.12 9.80
C ILE A 59 -0.27 -2.51 10.16
N GLY A 60 -1.15 -3.50 10.33
CA GLY A 60 -0.78 -4.90 10.56
C GLY A 60 -0.66 -5.29 12.03
N LEU A 61 -1.11 -4.45 12.96
CA LEU A 61 -1.21 -4.84 14.36
C LEU A 61 -2.43 -5.73 14.60
N SER A 62 -2.31 -6.67 15.52
CA SER A 62 -3.45 -7.39 16.07
C SER A 62 -4.39 -6.44 16.81
N LEU A 63 -5.58 -6.96 17.12
CA LEU A 63 -6.55 -6.23 17.93
C LEU A 63 -6.02 -5.93 19.33
N ALA A 64 -5.34 -6.89 19.96
CA ALA A 64 -4.81 -6.73 21.31
C ALA A 64 -3.74 -5.62 21.36
N GLU A 65 -2.79 -5.65 20.42
CA GLU A 65 -1.80 -4.58 20.24
C GLU A 65 -2.46 -3.22 20.05
N SER A 66 -3.47 -3.16 19.18
CA SER A 66 -4.13 -1.89 18.88
C SER A 66 -4.79 -1.29 20.13
N VAL A 67 -5.33 -2.13 21.01
CA VAL A 67 -5.96 -1.69 22.27
C VAL A 67 -4.90 -1.29 23.29
N GLU A 68 -3.85 -2.09 23.46
CA GLU A 68 -2.73 -1.81 24.38
C GLU A 68 -2.14 -0.42 24.14
N ILE A 69 -1.96 -0.03 22.87
CA ILE A 69 -1.45 1.30 22.50
C ILE A 69 -2.41 2.42 22.84
N ILE A 70 -3.72 2.19 22.69
CA ILE A 70 -4.73 3.20 23.02
C ILE A 70 -4.74 3.40 24.54
N ASP A 71 -4.59 2.32 25.31
CA ASP A 71 -4.60 2.37 26.77
C ASP A 71 -3.34 3.02 27.36
N MET A 72 -2.19 2.92 26.68
CA MET A 72 -0.98 3.67 27.02
C MET A 72 -1.12 5.19 26.89
N TYR A 73 -2.10 5.70 26.15
CA TYR A 73 -2.21 7.15 25.92
C TYR A 73 -2.90 7.90 27.08
N GLN A 74 -3.03 7.26 28.25
CA GLN A 74 -3.53 7.90 29.46
C GLN A 74 -2.51 8.93 30.00
N PRO A 75 -2.89 10.22 30.10
CA PRO A 75 -1.99 11.25 30.62
C PRO A 75 -1.60 10.95 32.08
N GLY A 76 -0.30 10.80 32.34
CA GLY A 76 0.25 10.69 33.70
C GLY A 76 0.99 9.38 34.02
N GLU A 77 0.95 8.38 33.13
CA GLU A 77 1.71 7.13 33.30
C GLU A 77 3.00 7.10 32.45
N ASN A 78 4.06 6.51 33.00
CA ASN A 78 5.31 6.29 32.28
C ASN A 78 5.18 5.05 31.39
N ASN A 79 4.85 5.27 30.11
CA ASN A 79 4.62 4.22 29.12
C ASN A 79 5.80 4.01 28.15
N ALA A 80 7.02 4.41 28.56
CA ALA A 80 8.21 4.37 27.71
C ALA A 80 8.57 2.96 27.21
N ALA A 81 8.47 1.93 28.07
CA ALA A 81 8.82 0.56 27.72
C ALA A 81 7.86 -0.04 26.67
N GLN A 82 6.56 0.22 26.82
CA GLN A 82 5.55 -0.26 25.90
C GLN A 82 5.62 0.48 24.55
N LEU A 83 5.92 1.79 24.56
CA LEU A 83 6.20 2.55 23.33
C LEU A 83 7.44 2.03 22.61
N ALA A 84 8.51 1.68 23.33
CA ALA A 84 9.70 1.08 22.74
C ALA A 84 9.38 -0.27 22.08
N SER A 85 8.66 -1.16 22.78
CA SER A 85 8.22 -2.44 22.21
C SER A 85 7.33 -2.26 20.98
N LEU A 86 6.45 -1.26 20.98
CA LEU A 86 5.64 -0.94 19.81
C LEU A 86 6.48 -0.50 18.62
N ILE A 87 7.47 0.37 18.84
CA ILE A 87 8.38 0.85 17.78
C ILE A 87 9.08 -0.35 17.14
N GLU A 88 9.65 -1.26 17.93
CA GLU A 88 10.32 -2.47 17.44
C GLU A 88 9.38 -3.31 16.54
N ARG A 89 8.12 -3.50 16.95
CA ARG A 89 7.14 -4.27 16.18
C ARG A 89 6.75 -3.57 14.87
N ILE A 90 6.59 -2.25 14.90
CA ILE A 90 6.31 -1.44 13.70
C ILE A 90 7.49 -1.55 12.72
N GLU A 91 8.72 -1.45 13.21
CA GLU A 91 9.93 -1.58 12.39
C GLU A 91 10.08 -2.97 11.80
N ALA A 92 9.85 -4.02 12.59
CA ALA A 92 9.87 -5.40 12.11
C ALA A 92 8.81 -5.63 11.01
N ARG A 93 7.59 -5.13 11.21
CA ARG A 93 6.50 -5.24 10.22
C ARG A 93 6.82 -4.44 8.95
N ARG A 94 7.36 -3.24 9.09
CA ARG A 94 7.82 -2.42 7.96
C ARG A 94 8.89 -3.17 7.15
N ALA A 95 9.90 -3.72 7.81
CA ALA A 95 10.97 -4.46 7.15
C ALA A 95 10.42 -5.67 6.39
N GLN A 96 9.46 -6.41 6.97
CA GLN A 96 8.79 -7.51 6.28
C GLN A 96 8.05 -7.03 5.02
N LEU A 97 7.25 -5.95 5.12
CA LEU A 97 6.50 -5.42 3.98
C LEU A 97 7.42 -4.91 2.86
N VAL A 98 8.56 -4.31 3.20
CA VAL A 98 9.56 -3.88 2.22
C VAL A 98 10.16 -5.07 1.48
N ARG A 99 10.49 -6.17 2.18
CA ARG A 99 10.95 -7.40 1.52
C ARG A 99 9.90 -7.98 0.59
N GLN A 100 8.65 -8.11 1.06
CA GLN A 100 7.55 -8.62 0.23
C GLN A 100 7.33 -7.76 -1.01
N ARG A 101 7.48 -6.43 -0.90
CA ARG A 101 7.41 -5.53 -2.05
C ARG A 101 8.53 -5.83 -3.06
N ALA A 102 9.77 -5.98 -2.60
CA ALA A 102 10.89 -6.29 -3.48
C ALA A 102 10.69 -7.63 -4.21
N ASP A 103 10.18 -8.65 -3.51
CA ASP A 103 9.87 -9.96 -4.12
C ASP A 103 8.77 -9.83 -5.20
N LEU A 104 7.72 -9.06 -4.91
CA LEU A 104 6.64 -8.78 -5.88
C LEU A 104 7.16 -8.01 -7.09
N ASP A 105 7.99 -7.00 -6.88
CA ASP A 105 8.58 -6.20 -7.97
C ASP A 105 9.45 -7.10 -8.87
N ALA A 106 10.23 -8.03 -8.29
CA ALA A 106 11.02 -9.02 -9.05
C ALA A 106 10.13 -9.99 -9.85
N MET A 107 9.05 -10.50 -9.24
CA MET A 107 8.10 -11.38 -9.94
C MET A 107 7.42 -10.68 -11.11
N LEU A 108 7.04 -9.41 -10.94
CA LEU A 108 6.43 -8.61 -12.02
C LEU A 108 7.42 -8.42 -13.18
N ALA A 109 8.68 -8.10 -12.89
CA ALA A 109 9.71 -7.98 -13.93
C ALA A 109 9.89 -9.30 -14.72
N SER A 110 9.94 -10.45 -14.04
CA SER A 110 10.01 -11.74 -14.73
C SER A 110 8.78 -12.04 -15.60
N LEU A 111 7.58 -11.63 -15.17
CA LEU A 111 6.37 -11.77 -15.97
C LEU A 111 6.45 -10.90 -17.24
N ASP A 112 6.94 -9.67 -17.12
CA ASP A 112 7.10 -8.75 -18.25
C ASP A 112 8.13 -9.27 -19.26
N GLU A 113 9.24 -9.83 -18.78
CA GLU A 113 10.26 -10.46 -19.63
C GLU A 113 9.67 -11.65 -20.42
N VAL A 114 8.96 -12.54 -19.75
CA VAL A 114 8.34 -13.71 -20.39
C VAL A 114 7.26 -13.28 -21.39
N ASP A 115 6.41 -12.31 -21.06
CA ASP A 115 5.41 -11.77 -21.97
C ASP A 115 6.05 -11.15 -23.23
N SER A 116 7.14 -10.39 -23.08
CA SER A 116 7.89 -9.84 -24.23
C SER A 116 8.42 -10.95 -25.13
N LEU A 117 9.09 -11.95 -24.55
CA LEU A 117 9.63 -13.09 -25.31
C LEU A 117 8.54 -13.84 -26.08
N CYS A 118 7.39 -14.08 -25.44
CA CYS A 118 6.25 -14.73 -26.10
C CYS A 118 5.73 -13.89 -27.27
N ARG A 119 5.64 -12.57 -27.11
CA ARG A 119 5.17 -11.66 -28.18
C ARG A 119 6.15 -11.59 -29.34
N ASP A 120 7.45 -11.59 -29.06
CA ASP A 120 8.49 -11.58 -30.10
C ASP A 120 8.46 -12.89 -30.90
N ALA A 121 8.41 -14.03 -30.22
CA ALA A 121 8.29 -15.34 -30.87
C ALA A 121 7.01 -15.48 -31.71
N LEU A 122 5.90 -14.89 -31.26
CA LEU A 122 4.65 -14.86 -32.03
C LEU A 122 4.80 -14.02 -33.30
N ARG A 123 5.44 -12.84 -33.21
CA ARG A 123 5.70 -11.97 -34.37
C ARG A 123 6.58 -12.67 -35.40
N GLU A 124 7.65 -13.33 -34.99
CA GLU A 124 8.52 -14.09 -35.89
C GLU A 124 7.77 -15.20 -36.63
N ARG A 125 6.90 -15.94 -35.95
CA ARG A 125 6.09 -16.99 -36.61
C ARG A 125 5.07 -16.43 -37.59
N GLN A 126 4.52 -15.25 -37.30
CA GLN A 126 3.59 -14.57 -38.20
C GLN A 126 4.29 -13.98 -39.42
N THR A 127 5.53 -13.51 -39.30
CA THR A 127 6.32 -13.02 -40.44
C THR A 127 6.83 -14.17 -41.32
N HIS A 128 7.25 -15.29 -40.73
CA HIS A 128 7.70 -16.47 -41.48
C HIS A 128 6.56 -17.29 -42.12
N ALA A 129 5.32 -17.12 -41.68
CA ALA A 129 4.14 -17.71 -42.35
C ALA A 129 3.77 -16.99 -43.67
N ALA A 130 4.45 -15.90 -44.04
CA ALA A 130 4.24 -15.18 -45.29
C ALA A 130 5.48 -15.26 -46.22
N PRO A 131 5.66 -16.38 -46.92
CA PRO A 131 6.03 -16.29 -48.34
C PRO A 131 5.25 -17.30 -49.18
N GLY A 132 4.39 -16.81 -50.09
CA GLY A 132 3.84 -17.63 -51.18
C GLY A 132 2.33 -17.84 -51.20
N ALA A 133 1.53 -16.79 -51.03
CA ALA A 133 0.18 -16.78 -51.59
C ALA A 133 0.18 -15.99 -52.91
N HIS A 134 0.06 -16.73 -54.02
CA HIS A 134 -0.34 -16.29 -55.37
C HIS A 134 0.72 -15.68 -56.32
N SER A 135 1.46 -16.57 -56.97
CA SER A 135 1.96 -16.43 -58.36
C SER A 135 2.09 -17.84 -58.93
N GLY A 136 1.47 -18.28 -60.02
CA GLY A 136 0.49 -17.68 -60.92
C GLY A 136 -0.20 -18.83 -61.69
N ARG A 137 -1.51 -18.71 -61.88
CA ARG A 137 -2.29 -19.52 -62.82
C ARG A 137 -2.61 -18.62 -64.03
N ARG A 138 -1.80 -18.70 -65.09
CA ARG A 138 -2.16 -18.34 -66.49
C ARG A 138 -2.43 -19.68 -67.21
N GLU A 139 -3.33 -19.85 -68.16
CA GLU A 139 -4.11 -18.99 -69.05
C GLU A 139 -5.20 -19.92 -69.64
N THR A 140 -6.45 -19.51 -69.84
CA THR A 140 -7.06 -18.88 -71.05
C THR A 140 -8.57 -18.87 -70.78
N ALA A 141 -9.48 -18.05 -71.30
CA ALA A 141 -9.53 -16.85 -72.13
C ALA A 141 -10.97 -16.32 -71.95
N GLY A 142 -11.23 -15.03 -72.14
CA GLY A 142 -12.61 -14.54 -72.22
C GLY A 142 -12.77 -13.06 -71.95
N ALA A 143 -13.11 -12.33 -73.00
CA ALA A 143 -13.22 -10.87 -73.12
C ALA A 143 -14.24 -10.20 -72.19
N GLY A 144 -14.02 -8.90 -71.93
CA GLY A 144 -15.03 -8.05 -71.28
C GLY A 144 -14.56 -6.62 -71.00
N THR A 145 -14.88 -5.71 -71.91
CA THR A 145 -14.72 -4.25 -71.93
C THR A 145 -15.19 -3.51 -70.65
N SER A 146 -14.48 -2.46 -70.22
CA SER A 146 -14.97 -1.05 -70.11
C SER A 146 -14.38 -0.22 -68.96
N HIS A 147 -13.82 0.94 -69.32
CA HIS A 147 -13.95 2.28 -68.72
C HIS A 147 -13.99 2.50 -67.19
N GLY A 148 -13.11 3.38 -66.71
CA GLY A 148 -13.29 4.06 -65.42
C GLY A 148 -12.04 4.77 -64.90
N ASP A 149 -11.92 6.05 -65.24
CA ASP A 149 -10.96 7.04 -64.74
C ASP A 149 -11.06 7.24 -63.22
N GLY A 150 -9.96 7.57 -62.51
CA GLY A 150 -10.04 7.70 -61.04
C GLY A 150 -8.73 7.88 -60.26
N THR A 151 -8.05 8.99 -60.50
CA THR A 151 -6.94 9.58 -59.73
C THR A 151 -7.15 9.63 -58.20
N SER A 152 -6.19 9.14 -57.38
CA SER A 152 -5.61 9.90 -56.23
C SER A 152 -4.64 9.11 -55.32
N ARG A 153 -3.37 9.57 -55.36
CA ARG A 153 -2.45 9.95 -54.27
C ARG A 153 -2.47 9.12 -52.98
N GLN A 154 -1.42 8.34 -52.72
CA GLN A 154 -0.19 8.74 -52.01
C GLN A 154 -0.44 9.44 -50.67
N ASN A 155 -0.18 8.73 -49.57
CA ASN A 155 0.56 9.35 -48.48
C ASN A 155 1.53 8.35 -47.84
N THR A 156 2.77 8.79 -47.71
CA THR A 156 3.95 8.03 -47.31
C THR A 156 4.50 8.60 -46.01
N SER A 157 4.95 7.70 -45.14
CA SER A 157 6.21 7.76 -44.38
C SER A 157 6.44 8.81 -43.27
N GLY A 158 7.12 8.29 -42.23
CA GLY A 158 7.84 8.98 -41.16
C GLY A 158 7.28 8.54 -39.80
N LYS A 159 7.77 7.55 -39.06
CA LYS A 159 9.14 7.08 -38.76
C LYS A 159 10.06 8.21 -38.31
N ASP A 160 10.31 8.30 -37.00
CA ASP A 160 11.64 8.02 -36.43
C ASP A 160 11.64 7.89 -34.89
N PRO A 161 12.67 7.23 -34.31
CA PRO A 161 12.63 6.57 -33.01
C PRO A 161 13.52 7.22 -31.91
N ALA A 162 13.61 6.52 -30.78
CA ALA A 162 14.32 6.83 -29.53
C ALA A 162 15.86 6.80 -29.60
N GLU A 163 16.52 7.46 -28.63
CA GLU A 163 17.83 7.14 -28.01
C GLU A 163 17.98 8.00 -26.72
N GLN A 164 18.11 7.43 -25.50
CA GLN A 164 19.34 7.04 -24.76
C GLN A 164 20.35 8.20 -24.59
N ASN A 165 21.00 8.48 -23.45
CA ASN A 165 21.64 7.59 -22.49
C ASN A 165 22.07 8.32 -21.17
N THR A 166 22.44 7.50 -20.19
CA THR A 166 22.99 7.61 -18.83
C THR A 166 24.12 8.63 -18.52
N THR A 167 24.41 8.87 -17.22
CA THR A 167 25.68 8.49 -16.51
C THR A 167 25.73 9.04 -15.06
N GLU A 168 25.90 8.13 -14.07
CA GLU A 168 26.80 8.06 -12.87
C GLU A 168 27.55 9.34 -12.38
N LYS A 169 28.10 9.54 -11.16
CA LYS A 169 28.43 8.84 -9.88
C LYS A 169 29.08 9.93 -8.98
N ASP A 170 28.98 9.87 -7.63
CA ASP A 170 30.08 10.11 -6.64
C ASP A 170 29.51 10.14 -5.19
N THR A 171 29.73 9.17 -4.29
CA THR A 171 30.84 8.87 -3.35
C THR A 171 31.15 9.88 -2.19
N THR A 172 31.02 9.37 -0.95
CA THR A 172 31.95 9.53 0.21
C THR A 172 31.77 10.62 1.31
N LYS A 173 31.25 10.17 2.48
CA LYS A 173 31.82 10.14 3.87
C LYS A 173 32.41 11.41 4.56
N LYS A 174 31.88 11.76 5.75
CA LYS A 174 32.62 12.33 6.93
C LYS A 174 31.75 12.23 8.21
N ALA A 175 31.98 11.26 9.11
CA ALA A 175 32.78 11.33 10.35
C ALA A 175 32.37 12.45 11.34
N ALA A 176 31.75 12.06 12.46
CA ALA A 176 31.66 12.85 13.69
C ALA A 176 31.97 11.93 14.89
N THR A 177 33.13 12.13 15.48
CA THR A 177 33.58 11.62 16.77
C THR A 177 33.75 12.82 17.70
N GLY A 178 33.14 12.79 18.88
CA GLY A 178 33.38 13.70 20.01
C GLY A 178 32.80 13.04 21.27
N THR A 179 33.64 12.44 22.10
CA THR A 179 34.14 12.98 23.39
C THR A 179 32.99 13.13 24.41
N ASP A 180 32.79 12.17 25.31
CA ASP A 180 33.55 11.94 26.56
C ASP A 180 33.28 13.03 27.61
N GLY A 181 32.79 12.63 28.78
CA GLY A 181 32.42 13.54 29.87
C GLY A 181 31.37 13.02 30.86
N GLN A 182 31.68 11.97 31.62
CA GLN A 182 31.29 11.91 33.04
C GLN A 182 32.39 12.63 33.85
N PRO A 183 32.02 13.42 34.89
CA PRO A 183 32.15 12.93 36.27
C PRO A 183 30.99 13.43 37.17
N GLU A 184 30.44 12.63 38.08
CA GLU A 184 30.84 12.46 39.49
C GLU A 184 29.82 13.12 40.45
N ALA A 185 29.72 12.52 41.63
CA ALA A 185 28.70 12.56 42.66
C ALA A 185 28.44 13.91 43.36
N ALA A 186 27.23 14.07 43.90
CA ALA A 186 27.01 14.77 45.17
C ALA A 186 25.65 14.41 45.83
N ALA A 187 25.74 13.66 46.93
CA ALA A 187 25.09 13.86 48.23
C ALA A 187 23.54 14.00 48.38
N ALA A 188 23.02 13.10 49.22
CA ALA A 188 21.79 13.15 50.01
C ALA A 188 21.73 14.41 50.96
N PRO A 189 20.65 14.71 51.74
CA PRO A 189 19.98 13.77 52.64
C PRO A 189 18.45 13.90 52.84
N ALA A 190 17.94 12.79 53.38
CA ALA A 190 16.75 12.57 54.21
C ALA A 190 15.91 13.77 54.68
N ARG A 191 14.58 13.61 54.61
CA ARG A 191 13.66 13.99 55.71
C ARG A 191 12.57 12.92 55.92
N ARG A 192 12.65 12.28 57.08
CA ARG A 192 11.54 11.68 57.84
C ARG A 192 10.69 12.80 58.46
N HIS A 193 9.54 12.39 59.03
CA HIS A 193 8.48 13.11 59.75
C HIS A 193 7.21 13.22 58.88
N ALA A 194 6.05 12.70 59.25
CA ALA A 194 5.60 11.97 60.43
C ALA A 194 4.39 11.12 60.03
#